data_AF-A0A2P4PDM3-F1
#
_entry.id   AF-A0A2P4PDM3-F1
#
_cell.length_a   1.000
_cell.length_b   1.000
_cell.length_c   1.000
_cell.angle_alpha   90.00
_cell.angle_beta   90.00
_cell.angle_gamma   90.00
#
_symmetry.space_group_name_H-M   'P 1'
#
loop_
_entity.id
_entity.type
_entity.pdbx_description
1 polymer ?
#
loop_
_entity_poly.entity_id
_entity_poly.type
_entity_poly.pdbx_seq_one_letter_code
_entity_poly.pdbx_strand_id
1 'polypeptide(L)'
;KDKQADESAERFFSSSVLKGFTDYSVKNNDDEMYGDACYHFFCGILFESWKSHSMAHIDRVGFAWGACIFFAGVQHFLKANQATCNGNKFGISWQSCDDFIYLGLTLILLIQQWPNFYSNYPLCPWMISTAFLEHIFGCARRIIEDFTVLDFLSMNEKILKNIMIEMKG
;
A
#
# COMPACT_ATOMS: atom_id res chain seq x y z
N LYS A 1 -14.76 -13.91 -4.41
CA LYS A 1 -14.97 -13.14 -3.17
C LYS A 1 -13.65 -12.76 -2.48
N ASP A 2 -12.62 -13.62 -2.46
CA ASP A 2 -11.30 -13.30 -1.83
C ASP A 2 -10.39 -12.27 -2.52
N LYS A 3 -10.63 -11.90 -3.78
CA LYS A 3 -9.72 -10.99 -4.52
C LYS A 3 -9.73 -9.53 -4.03
N GLN A 4 -10.67 -9.15 -3.17
CA GLN A 4 -10.81 -7.81 -2.58
C GLN A 4 -10.44 -7.79 -1.08
N ALA A 5 -9.82 -8.85 -0.56
CA ALA A 5 -9.40 -8.92 0.83
C ALA A 5 -8.03 -8.25 1.00
N ASP A 6 -8.02 -6.95 1.29
CA ASP A 6 -6.79 -6.17 1.49
C ASP A 6 -5.92 -6.73 2.63
N GLU A 7 -6.53 -7.32 3.65
CA GLU A 7 -5.81 -8.01 4.74
C GLU A 7 -4.92 -9.16 4.23
N SER A 8 -5.38 -9.89 3.20
CA SER A 8 -4.61 -10.99 2.61
C SER A 8 -3.41 -10.45 1.83
N ALA A 9 -3.59 -9.35 1.11
CA ALA A 9 -2.50 -8.67 0.41
C ALA A 9 -1.49 -8.05 1.39
N GLU A 10 -1.96 -7.50 2.50
CA GLU A 10 -1.10 -6.96 3.55
C GLU A 10 -0.27 -8.05 4.24
N ARG A 11 -0.88 -9.19 4.57
CA ARG A 11 -0.14 -10.34 5.12
C ARG A 11 0.89 -10.90 4.15
N PHE A 12 0.63 -10.82 2.85
CA PHE A 12 1.57 -11.26 1.82
C PHE A 12 2.87 -10.45 1.86
N PHE A 13 2.79 -9.13 2.04
CA PHE A 13 3.98 -8.26 2.16
C PHE A 13 4.53 -8.15 3.58
N SER A 14 4.21 -9.10 4.46
CA SER A 14 4.72 -9.11 5.83
C SER A 14 6.17 -9.57 5.92
N SER A 15 6.85 -9.14 7.00
CA SER A 15 8.21 -9.57 7.32
C SER A 15 8.33 -11.09 7.51
N SER A 16 7.25 -11.75 7.95
CA SER A 16 7.19 -13.21 8.10
C SER A 16 7.29 -13.93 6.76
N VAL A 17 6.61 -13.43 5.72
CA VAL A 17 6.67 -14.00 4.36
C VAL A 17 8.04 -13.75 3.75
N LEU A 18 8.58 -12.53 3.90
CA LEU A 18 9.93 -12.19 3.47
C LEU A 18 10.98 -13.14 4.09
N LYS A 19 10.87 -13.39 5.40
CA LYS A 19 11.73 -14.35 6.11
C LYS A 19 11.57 -15.77 5.56
N GLY A 20 10.37 -16.17 5.17
CA GLY A 20 10.13 -17.46 4.52
C GLY A 20 10.94 -17.64 3.23
N PHE A 21 10.97 -16.62 2.38
CA PHE A 21 11.77 -16.66 1.15
C PHE A 21 13.27 -16.77 1.44
N THR A 22 13.78 -15.96 2.37
CA THR A 22 15.22 -15.97 2.70
C THR A 22 15.65 -17.25 3.40
N ASP A 23 14.85 -17.77 4.34
CA ASP A 23 15.12 -19.03 5.02
C ASP A 23 15.11 -20.21 4.03
N TYR A 24 14.20 -20.20 3.05
CA TYR A 24 14.16 -21.20 1.98
C TYR A 24 15.44 -21.16 1.12
N SER A 25 15.85 -19.96 0.68
CA SER A 25 17.07 -19.79 -0.13
C SER A 25 18.32 -20.28 0.61
N VAL A 26 18.48 -19.91 1.88
CA VAL A 26 19.62 -20.34 2.70
C VAL A 26 19.61 -21.86 2.91
N LYS A 27 18.45 -22.44 3.23
CA LYS A 27 18.32 -23.87 3.51
C LYS A 27 18.62 -24.74 2.29
N ASN A 28 18.20 -24.31 1.11
CA ASN A 28 18.35 -25.08 -0.13
C ASN A 28 19.58 -24.68 -0.95
N ASN A 29 20.33 -23.65 -0.51
CA ASN A 29 21.43 -23.04 -1.27
C ASN A 29 20.98 -22.67 -2.69
N ASP A 30 19.82 -22.02 -2.77
CA ASP A 30 19.11 -21.68 -4.00
C ASP A 30 18.76 -20.19 -4.00
N ASP A 31 19.31 -19.47 -4.98
CA ASP A 31 19.22 -18.02 -5.08
C ASP A 31 17.96 -17.56 -5.85
N GLU A 32 17.14 -18.48 -6.37
CA GLU A 32 15.97 -18.14 -7.20
C GLU A 32 14.96 -17.23 -6.47
N MET A 33 14.81 -17.37 -5.15
CA MET A 33 13.85 -16.59 -4.36
C MET A 33 14.33 -15.19 -3.96
N TYR A 34 15.59 -14.82 -4.20
CA TYR A 34 16.09 -13.49 -3.81
C TYR A 34 15.40 -12.36 -4.60
N GLY A 35 15.02 -12.60 -5.85
CA GLY A 35 14.24 -11.64 -6.63
C GLY A 35 12.88 -11.36 -5.97
N ASP A 36 12.19 -12.42 -5.57
CA ASP A 36 10.90 -12.32 -4.87
C ASP A 36 11.05 -11.68 -3.49
N ALA A 37 12.12 -12.00 -2.75
CA ALA A 37 12.44 -11.37 -1.48
C ALA A 37 12.65 -9.85 -1.62
N CYS A 38 13.43 -9.42 -2.62
CA CYS A 38 13.62 -8.00 -2.92
C CYS A 38 12.30 -7.32 -3.26
N TYR A 39 11.49 -7.93 -4.13
CA TYR A 39 10.17 -7.39 -4.48
C TYR A 39 9.28 -7.22 -3.26
N HIS A 40 9.18 -8.25 -2.40
CA HIS A 40 8.39 -8.20 -1.17
C HIS A 40 8.90 -7.14 -0.19
N PHE A 41 10.22 -7.03 -0.05
CA PHE A 41 10.83 -6.03 0.81
C PHE A 41 10.45 -4.62 0.37
N PHE A 42 10.66 -4.27 -0.91
CA PHE A 42 10.38 -2.91 -1.40
C PHE A 42 8.89 -2.57 -1.42
N CYS A 43 8.01 -3.52 -1.76
CA CYS A 43 6.57 -3.34 -1.61
C CYS A 43 6.17 -3.12 -0.13
N GLY A 44 6.67 -3.99 0.76
CA GLY A 44 6.33 -3.97 2.18
C GLY A 44 6.75 -2.67 2.86
N ILE A 45 8.00 -2.22 2.66
CA ILE A 45 8.46 -0.96 3.26
C ILE A 45 7.73 0.26 2.69
N LEU A 46 7.35 0.25 1.41
CA LEU A 46 6.59 1.34 0.80
C LEU A 46 5.19 1.43 1.44
N PHE A 47 4.50 0.30 1.62
CA PHE A 47 3.20 0.28 2.29
C PHE A 47 3.29 0.65 3.77
N GLU A 48 4.28 0.13 4.49
CA GLU A 48 4.52 0.49 5.88
C GLU A 48 4.80 2.00 6.04
N SER A 49 5.49 2.61 5.08
CA SER A 49 5.76 4.06 5.05
C SER A 49 4.49 4.91 4.94
N TRP A 50 3.40 4.35 4.40
CA TRP A 50 2.09 5.00 4.39
C TRP A 50 1.28 4.69 5.66
N LYS A 51 1.25 3.43 6.10
CA LYS A 51 0.33 2.96 7.14
C LYS A 51 0.84 3.10 8.58
N SER A 52 2.15 3.12 8.79
CA SER A 52 2.71 3.15 10.14
C SER A 52 2.20 4.36 10.92
N HIS A 53 1.84 4.20 12.19
CA HIS A 53 1.41 5.30 13.07
C HIS A 53 2.56 5.95 13.84
N SER A 54 3.74 5.31 13.85
CA SER A 54 4.89 5.73 14.67
C SER A 54 6.15 6.04 13.86
N MET A 55 6.20 5.67 12.57
CA MET A 55 7.38 5.92 11.73
C MET A 55 7.61 7.42 11.51
N ALA A 56 8.86 7.85 11.73
CA ALA A 56 9.28 9.22 11.52
C ALA A 56 9.26 9.60 10.04
N HIS A 57 9.02 10.88 9.73
CA HIS A 57 8.92 11.35 8.34
C HIS A 57 10.21 11.11 7.54
N ILE A 58 11.38 11.23 8.16
CA ILE A 58 12.66 10.98 7.48
C ILE A 58 12.81 9.52 7.04
N ASP A 59 12.36 8.58 7.87
CA ASP A 59 12.41 7.15 7.56
C ASP A 59 11.42 6.83 6.43
N ARG A 60 10.22 7.41 6.47
CA ARG A 60 9.23 7.29 5.38
C ARG A 60 9.80 7.74 4.05
N VAL A 61 10.51 8.89 4.03
CA VAL A 61 11.18 9.40 2.82
C VAL A 61 12.25 8.42 2.36
N GLY A 62 13.09 7.91 3.26
CA GLY A 62 14.14 6.96 2.93
C GLY A 62 13.60 5.66 2.32
N PHE A 63 12.59 5.07 2.94
CA PHE A 63 11.95 3.84 2.44
C PHE A 63 11.18 4.06 1.14
N ALA A 64 10.40 5.13 1.03
CA ALA A 64 9.69 5.47 -0.19
C ALA A 64 10.66 5.71 -1.36
N TRP A 65 11.75 6.43 -1.12
CA TRP A 65 12.77 6.68 -2.14
C TRP A 65 13.50 5.40 -2.55
N GLY A 66 13.85 4.55 -1.58
CA GLY A 66 14.44 3.23 -1.85
C GLY A 66 13.53 2.37 -2.74
N ALA A 67 12.22 2.33 -2.45
CA ALA A 67 11.24 1.65 -3.27
C ALA A 67 11.14 2.25 -4.68
N CYS A 68 11.07 3.58 -4.82
CA CYS A 68 11.06 4.24 -6.13
C CYS A 68 12.28 3.87 -6.97
N ILE A 69 13.48 3.91 -6.40
CA ILE A 69 14.73 3.53 -7.09
C ILE A 69 14.65 2.07 -7.55
N PHE A 70 14.21 1.17 -6.68
CA PHE A 70 14.08 -0.25 -7.02
C PHE A 70 13.13 -0.47 -8.20
N PHE A 71 11.91 0.05 -8.15
CA PHE A 71 10.93 -0.14 -9.22
C PHE A 71 11.35 0.52 -10.52
N ALA A 72 11.91 1.73 -10.47
CA ALA A 72 12.46 2.40 -11.64
C ALA A 72 13.63 1.61 -12.25
N GLY A 73 14.52 1.06 -11.41
CA GLY A 73 15.65 0.23 -11.82
C GLY A 73 15.21 -1.07 -12.48
N VAL A 74 14.26 -1.79 -11.88
CA VAL A 74 13.68 -3.02 -12.46
C VAL A 74 13.02 -2.72 -13.80
N GLN A 75 12.23 -1.65 -13.89
CA GLN A 75 11.57 -1.26 -15.14
C GLN A 75 12.59 -0.91 -16.23
N HIS A 76 13.65 -0.17 -15.88
CA HIS A 76 14.73 0.16 -16.80
C HIS A 76 15.46 -1.10 -17.28
N PHE A 77 15.80 -2.00 -16.37
CA PHE A 77 16.47 -3.27 -16.69
C PHE A 77 15.64 -4.12 -17.66
N LEU A 78 14.34 -4.29 -17.40
CA LEU A 78 13.45 -5.06 -18.27
C LEU A 78 13.30 -4.43 -19.67
N LYS A 79 13.27 -3.10 -19.75
CA LYS A 79 13.25 -2.37 -21.03
C LYS A 79 14.57 -2.51 -21.81
N ALA A 80 15.70 -2.49 -21.12
CA ALA A 80 17.02 -2.64 -21.74
C ALA A 80 17.29 -4.08 -22.23
N ASN A 81 16.70 -5.08 -21.58
CA ASN A 81 16.98 -6.50 -21.81
C ASN A 81 15.81 -7.27 -22.45
N GLN A 82 14.98 -6.61 -23.27
CA GLN A 82 13.78 -7.24 -23.87
C GLN A 82 14.09 -8.47 -24.73
N ALA A 83 15.31 -8.57 -25.28
CA ALA A 83 15.73 -9.72 -26.09
C ALA A 83 15.95 -11.00 -25.26
N THR A 84 16.29 -10.88 -23.98
CA THR A 84 16.62 -12.00 -23.07
C THR A 84 15.61 -12.16 -21.94
N CYS A 85 14.89 -11.09 -21.59
CA CYS A 85 13.90 -11.06 -20.52
C CYS A 85 12.55 -10.61 -21.07
N ASN A 86 11.55 -11.50 -21.03
CA ASN A 86 10.19 -11.14 -21.36
C ASN A 86 9.55 -10.40 -20.16
N GLY A 87 9.62 -9.07 -20.17
CA GLY A 87 9.03 -8.21 -19.13
C GLY A 87 7.53 -8.38 -18.95
N ASN A 88 6.78 -8.82 -19.97
CA ASN A 88 5.35 -9.10 -19.85
C ASN A 88 5.05 -10.42 -19.15
N LYS A 89 6.02 -11.35 -19.12
CA LYS A 89 5.87 -12.69 -18.52
C LYS A 89 6.47 -12.77 -17.11
N PHE A 90 7.58 -12.08 -16.88
CA PHE A 90 8.36 -12.16 -15.64
C PHE A 90 8.43 -10.85 -14.86
N GLY A 91 7.95 -9.75 -15.43
CA GLY A 91 7.90 -8.46 -14.77
C GLY A 91 6.54 -8.19 -14.13
N ILE A 92 6.53 -7.29 -13.15
CA ILE A 92 5.29 -6.64 -12.70
C ILE A 92 4.64 -5.87 -13.85
N SER A 93 3.32 -5.75 -13.80
CA SER A 93 2.60 -4.96 -14.81
C SER A 93 3.16 -3.54 -14.86
N TRP A 94 3.19 -2.95 -16.06
CA TRP A 94 3.70 -1.59 -16.21
C TRP A 94 2.90 -0.59 -15.38
N GLN A 95 1.58 -0.77 -15.29
CA GLN A 95 0.72 0.03 -14.42
C GLN A 95 1.12 -0.08 -12.95
N SER A 96 1.26 -1.31 -12.42
CA SER A 96 1.62 -1.50 -11.01
C SER A 96 2.97 -0.88 -10.67
N CYS A 97 3.95 -0.98 -11.58
CA CYS A 97 5.25 -0.34 -11.41
C CYS A 97 5.13 1.18 -11.34
N ASP A 98 4.35 1.77 -12.24
CA ASP A 98 4.08 3.21 -12.25
C ASP A 98 3.36 3.66 -10.98
N ASP A 99 2.36 2.89 -10.52
CA ASP A 99 1.62 3.16 -9.28
C ASP A 99 2.54 3.11 -8.05
N PHE A 100 3.47 2.15 -7.96
CA PHE A 100 4.43 2.10 -6.84
C PHE A 100 5.37 3.30 -6.83
N ILE A 101 5.88 3.70 -8.00
CA ILE A 101 6.73 4.89 -8.12
C ILE A 101 5.92 6.13 -7.75
N TYR A 102 4.70 6.25 -8.25
CA TYR A 102 3.79 7.35 -7.94
C TYR A 102 3.49 7.45 -6.44
N LEU A 103 3.18 6.33 -5.78
CA LEU A 103 2.95 6.26 -4.34
C LEU A 103 4.17 6.75 -3.54
N GLY A 104 5.37 6.32 -3.91
CA GLY A 104 6.59 6.73 -3.22
C GLY A 104 6.91 8.22 -3.42
N LEU A 105 6.85 8.71 -4.66
CA LEU A 105 7.09 10.12 -4.98
C LEU A 105 6.06 11.04 -4.33
N THR A 106 4.79 10.65 -4.33
CA THR A 106 3.72 11.43 -3.71
C THR A 106 3.93 11.53 -2.20
N LEU A 107 4.34 10.46 -1.51
CA LEU A 107 4.64 10.53 -0.08
C LEU A 107 5.78 11.50 0.22
N ILE A 108 6.85 11.47 -0.58
CA ILE A 108 8.01 12.36 -0.43
C ILE A 108 7.59 13.81 -0.63
N LEU A 109 6.89 14.10 -1.72
CA LEU A 109 6.41 15.45 -2.03
C LEU A 109 5.44 15.96 -0.97
N LEU A 110 4.57 15.08 -0.46
CA LEU A 110 3.63 15.41 0.60
C LEU A 110 4.37 15.80 1.87
N ILE A 111 5.32 14.98 2.33
CA ILE A 111 6.14 15.27 3.51
C ILE A 111 6.90 16.60 3.34
N GLN A 112 7.45 16.85 2.14
CA GLN A 112 8.22 18.06 1.87
C GLN A 112 7.34 19.32 1.83
N GLN A 113 6.16 19.25 1.22
CA GLN A 113 5.30 20.43 0.99
C GLN A 113 4.28 20.66 2.10
N TRP A 114 3.94 19.66 2.90
CA TRP A 114 2.92 19.78 3.94
C TRP A 114 3.16 20.95 4.89
N PRO A 115 4.37 21.20 5.42
CA PRO A 115 4.61 22.33 6.32
C PRO A 115 4.37 23.69 5.66
N ASN A 116 4.49 23.79 4.33
CA ASN A 116 4.30 25.05 3.60
C ASN A 116 2.81 25.45 3.49
N PHE A 117 1.89 24.48 3.48
CA PHE A 117 0.45 24.71 3.32
C PHE A 117 -0.34 24.46 4.60
N TYR A 118 0.13 23.56 5.46
CA TYR A 118 -0.56 23.07 6.65
C TYR A 118 0.35 23.06 7.88
N SER A 119 1.12 24.13 8.10
CA SER A 119 2.10 24.25 9.19
C SER A 119 1.54 23.95 10.60
N ASN A 120 0.24 24.19 10.82
CA ASN A 120 -0.42 23.99 12.11
C ASN A 120 -0.97 22.56 12.31
N TYR A 121 -0.92 21.70 11.29
CA TYR A 121 -1.49 20.36 11.35
C TYR A 121 -0.40 19.32 11.09
N PRO A 122 -0.26 18.29 11.94
CA PRO A 122 0.68 17.21 11.67
C PRO A 122 0.23 16.43 10.44
N LEU A 123 1.19 15.99 9.62
CA LEU A 123 0.92 15.07 8.53
C LEU A 123 0.75 13.66 9.09
N CYS A 124 -0.41 13.03 8.84
CA CYS A 124 -0.72 11.66 9.22
C CYS A 124 -0.97 10.83 7.95
N PRO A 125 0.07 10.24 7.32
CA PRO A 125 -0.09 9.54 6.03
C PRO A 125 -1.12 8.41 6.08
N TRP A 126 -1.24 7.71 7.20
CA TRP A 126 -2.20 6.61 7.39
C TRP A 126 -3.67 7.05 7.32
N MET A 127 -3.95 8.34 7.53
CA MET A 127 -5.30 8.91 7.36
C MET A 127 -5.62 9.24 5.90
N ILE A 128 -4.61 9.27 5.02
CA ILE A 128 -4.75 9.62 3.61
C ILE A 128 -4.98 8.32 2.84
N SER A 129 -6.16 7.73 3.03
CA SER A 129 -6.60 6.52 2.34
C SER A 129 -8.11 6.52 2.15
N THR A 130 -8.60 5.59 1.31
CA THR A 130 -10.03 5.35 1.12
C THR A 130 -10.63 4.42 2.17
N ALA A 131 -9.81 3.82 3.06
CA ALA A 131 -10.24 2.83 4.03
C ALA A 131 -11.39 3.32 4.92
N PHE A 132 -11.37 4.60 5.32
CA PHE A 132 -12.46 5.19 6.09
C PHE A 132 -13.76 5.28 5.28
N LEU A 133 -13.69 5.62 3.99
CA LEU A 133 -14.86 5.67 3.10
C LEU A 133 -15.41 4.25 2.86
N GLU A 134 -14.54 3.27 2.69
CA GLU A 134 -14.91 1.86 2.56
C GLU A 134 -15.61 1.36 3.83
N HIS A 135 -15.15 1.77 5.01
CA HIS A 135 -15.82 1.48 6.28
C HIS A 135 -17.23 2.09 6.33
N ILE A 136 -17.38 3.35 5.91
CA ILE A 136 -18.70 4.01 5.79
C ILE A 136 -19.63 3.19 4.88
N PHE A 137 -19.14 2.77 3.71
CA PHE A 137 -19.92 1.96 2.78
C PHE A 137 -20.23 0.56 3.34
N GLY A 138 -19.31 -0.04 4.10
CA GLY A 138 -19.54 -1.27 4.85
C GLY A 138 -20.66 -1.13 5.87
N CYS A 139 -20.66 -0.06 6.67
CA CYS A 139 -21.74 0.26 7.60
C CYS A 139 -23.07 0.47 6.88
N ALA A 140 -23.08 1.17 5.74
CA ALA A 140 -24.29 1.38 4.95
C ALA A 140 -24.89 0.06 4.44
N ARG A 141 -24.05 -0.84 3.88
CA ARG A 141 -24.48 -2.16 3.41
C ARG A 141 -25.02 -3.06 4.52
N ARG A 142 -24.57 -2.89 5.76
CA ARG A 142 -25.14 -3.60 6.93
C ARG A 142 -26.56 -3.15 7.27
N ILE A 143 -26.95 -1.95 6.88
CA ILE A 143 -28.30 -1.42 7.10
C ILE A 143 -29.22 -1.80 5.93
N ILE A 144 -28.79 -1.51 4.70
CA ILE A 144 -29.47 -1.89 3.45
C ILE A 144 -28.39 -2.39 2.48
N GLU A 145 -28.45 -3.66 2.07
CA GLU A 145 -27.40 -4.30 1.26
C GLU A 145 -27.22 -3.62 -0.11
N ASP A 146 -28.32 -3.41 -0.85
CA ASP A 146 -28.37 -2.72 -2.14
C ASP A 146 -29.11 -1.39 -2.02
N PHE A 147 -28.44 -0.39 -1.44
CA PHE A 147 -29.03 0.92 -1.17
C PHE A 147 -28.96 1.84 -2.40
N THR A 148 -30.00 2.65 -2.60
CA THR A 148 -29.97 3.78 -3.56
C THR A 148 -29.31 5.02 -2.94
N VAL A 149 -29.02 6.04 -3.75
CA VAL A 149 -28.50 7.33 -3.25
C VAL A 149 -29.45 7.95 -2.21
N LEU A 150 -30.76 7.84 -2.41
CA LEU A 150 -31.76 8.36 -1.47
C LEU A 150 -31.71 7.61 -0.14
N ASP A 151 -31.55 6.29 -0.19
CA ASP A 151 -31.42 5.46 1.01
C ASP A 151 -30.15 5.85 1.78
N PHE A 152 -29.02 6.02 1.09
CA PHE A 152 -27.76 6.45 1.71
C PHE A 152 -27.90 7.78 2.45
N LEU A 153 -28.52 8.78 1.82
CA LEU A 153 -28.78 10.09 2.43
C LEU A 153 -29.71 9.97 3.65
N SER A 154 -30.73 9.12 3.55
CA SER A 154 -31.68 8.87 4.65
C SER A 154 -31.07 8.09 5.81
N MET A 155 -30.01 7.31 5.56
CA MET A 155 -29.29 6.52 6.56
C MET A 155 -28.20 7.29 7.31
N ASN A 156 -27.91 8.54 6.94
CA ASN A 156 -26.78 9.32 7.47
C ASN A 156 -26.71 9.31 9.01
N GLU A 157 -27.81 9.58 9.70
CA GLU A 157 -27.84 9.57 11.18
C GLU A 157 -27.52 8.20 11.79
N LYS A 158 -27.95 7.11 11.15
CA LYS A 158 -27.70 5.74 11.61
C LYS A 158 -26.24 5.34 11.37
N ILE A 159 -25.70 5.72 10.22
CA ILE A 159 -24.29 5.50 9.86
C ILE A 159 -23.39 6.24 10.86
N LEU A 160 -23.64 7.53 11.10
CA LEU A 160 -22.86 8.32 12.05
C LEU A 160 -22.90 7.74 13.48
N LYS A 161 -24.08 7.30 13.95
CA LYS A 161 -24.19 6.65 15.27
C LYS A 161 -23.37 5.36 15.36
N ASN A 162 -23.42 4.50 14.34
CA ASN A 162 -22.66 3.25 14.34
C ASN A 162 -21.14 3.52 14.35
N ILE A 163 -20.66 4.47 13.54
CA ILE A 163 -19.24 4.84 13.50
C ILE A 163 -18.80 5.41 14.85
N MET A 164 -19.60 6.29 15.47
CA MET A 164 -19.28 6.85 16.79
C MET A 164 -19.21 5.82 17.91
N ILE A 165 -19.98 4.72 17.81
CA ILE A 165 -19.92 3.61 18.78
C ILE A 165 -18.64 2.80 18.56
N GLU A 166 -18.34 2.45 17.30
CA GLU A 166 -17.15 1.68 16.95
C GLU A 166 -15.84 2.43 17.26
N MET A 167 -15.82 3.76 17.14
CA MET A 167 -14.64 4.58 17.51
C MET A 167 -14.42 4.75 19.01
N LYS A 168 -15.40 4.41 19.85
CA LYS A 168 -15.32 4.53 21.32
C LYS A 168 -14.99 3.20 22.02
N GLY A 169 -15.16 2.08 21.33
CA GLY A 169 -14.78 0.74 21.82
C GLY A 169 -13.33 0.43 21.50
#